data_AF-A0A9Q9N258-F1
#
_entry.id   AF-A0A9Q9N258-F1
#
_cell.length_a   1.000
_cell.length_b   1.000
_cell.length_c   1.000
_cell.angle_alpha   90.00
_cell.angle_beta   90.00
_cell.angle_gamma   90.00
#
_symmetry.space_group_name_H-M   'P 1'
#
loop_
_entity.id
_entity.type
_entity.pdbx_description
1 polymer ?
#
loop_
_entity_poly.entity_id
_entity_poly.type
_entity_poly.pdbx_seq_one_letter_code
_entity_poly.pdbx_strand_id
1 'polypeptide(L)'
;MKYTIYKDRFVSATGSKFHMNGEWNDIVQMVSDKASWPQFNATTKDAYDKAKAKFDAVVMAEMKPNTTRTADNVIAFHAIVLDIDDGATYQEVRDDLKDYEYVMYSSGGTGLKAGDRFRVILPLNTPMIGSEWKRYNTSLTERFPYSDECFKKGIQIQYLPVVNSAYANKFIVNIIKVNGLIIKIQKTYHMLKIYLLNQLLKM
;
A
#
# COMPACT_ATOMS: atom_id res chain seq x y z
N MET A 1 -5.26 10.73 9.13
CA MET A 1 -5.24 9.30 8.74
C MET A 1 -4.49 8.45 9.76
N LYS A 2 -4.95 7.22 10.03
CA LYS A 2 -4.30 6.32 10.99
C LYS A 2 -3.75 5.07 10.31
N TYR A 3 -2.59 4.64 10.75
CA TYR A 3 -1.89 3.47 10.22
C TYR A 3 -0.98 2.88 11.31
N THR A 4 -0.55 1.64 11.14
CA THR A 4 0.31 0.96 12.12
C THR A 4 1.62 0.54 11.47
N ILE A 5 2.74 1.01 12.03
CA ILE A 5 4.10 0.60 11.66
C ILE A 5 4.53 -0.57 12.53
N TYR A 6 5.17 -1.56 11.92
CA TYR A 6 5.81 -2.70 12.55
C TYR A 6 7.31 -2.60 12.27
N LYS A 7 8.11 -2.43 13.32
CA LYS A 7 9.57 -2.51 13.25
C LYS A 7 9.99 -3.97 13.10
N ASP A 8 10.95 -4.22 12.21
CA ASP A 8 11.48 -5.55 11.91
C ASP A 8 10.34 -6.56 11.77
N ARG A 9 9.58 -6.54 10.66
CA ARG A 9 8.27 -7.24 10.44
C ARG A 9 8.02 -8.59 11.18
N PHE A 10 9.06 -9.37 11.48
CA PHE A 10 9.01 -10.66 12.17
C PHE A 10 9.10 -10.58 13.71
N VAL A 11 9.41 -9.43 14.30
CA VAL A 11 9.46 -9.23 15.75
C VAL A 11 8.04 -8.90 16.25
N SER A 12 7.35 -9.94 16.72
CA SER A 12 5.99 -9.83 17.28
C SER A 12 5.94 -9.25 18.69
N ALA A 13 7.09 -8.90 19.28
CA ALA A 13 7.20 -8.43 20.66
C ALA A 13 6.51 -7.07 20.87
N THR A 14 5.90 -6.90 22.05
CA THR A 14 5.40 -5.62 22.56
C THR A 14 6.53 -4.57 22.50
N GLY A 15 6.26 -3.41 21.91
CA GLY A 15 7.26 -2.34 21.71
C GLY A 15 7.79 -2.18 20.28
N SER A 16 7.50 -3.12 19.38
CA SER A 16 7.89 -3.04 17.95
C SER A 16 6.74 -2.60 17.02
N LYS A 17 5.63 -2.10 17.58
CA LYS A 17 4.43 -1.67 16.85
C LYS A 17 4.09 -0.23 17.25
N PHE A 18 3.89 0.63 16.26
CA PHE A 18 3.63 2.06 16.47
C PHE A 18 2.33 2.42 15.77
N HIS A 19 1.33 2.83 16.55
CA HIS A 19 0.08 3.36 16.02
C HIS A 19 0.28 4.84 15.71
N MET A 20 0.21 5.16 14.42
CA MET A 20 0.45 6.49 13.90
C MET A 20 -0.87 7.22 13.67
N ASN A 21 -0.86 8.51 13.93
CA ASN A 21 -1.92 9.43 13.54
C ASN A 21 -1.26 10.61 12.82
N GLY A 22 -1.38 10.66 11.50
CA GLY A 22 -0.73 11.64 10.65
C GLY A 22 -1.62 12.03 9.48
N GLU A 23 -1.08 12.67 8.46
CA GLU A 23 -1.77 13.09 7.25
C GLU A 23 -1.30 12.32 6.03
N TRP A 24 -2.09 12.39 4.94
CA TRP A 24 -1.69 11.74 3.68
C TRP A 24 -0.33 12.21 3.17
N ASN A 25 -0.02 13.50 3.36
CA ASN A 25 1.27 14.06 3.02
C ASN A 25 2.44 13.40 3.76
N ASP A 26 2.23 12.87 4.98
CA ASP A 26 3.30 12.18 5.72
C ASP A 26 3.66 10.86 5.03
N ILE A 27 2.66 10.14 4.51
CA ILE A 27 2.86 8.92 3.71
C ILE A 27 3.52 9.26 2.38
N VAL A 28 3.04 10.32 1.72
CA VAL A 28 3.65 10.80 0.48
C VAL A 28 5.13 11.11 0.70
N GLN A 29 5.47 11.88 1.73
CA GLN A 29 6.85 12.23 2.04
C GLN A 29 7.69 10.97 2.31
N MET A 30 7.22 10.10 3.20
CA MET A 30 7.89 8.84 3.57
C MET A 30 8.19 7.94 2.36
N VAL A 31 7.26 7.88 1.40
CA VAL A 31 7.40 7.08 0.19
C VAL A 31 8.10 7.84 -0.94
N SER A 32 8.12 9.17 -0.92
CA SER A 32 8.70 9.95 -2.03
C SER A 32 10.20 10.18 -1.91
N ASP A 33 10.69 10.34 -0.69
CA ASP A 33 12.05 10.77 -0.44
C ASP A 33 13.00 9.56 -0.44
N LYS A 34 13.46 9.18 -1.64
CA LYS A 34 14.44 8.09 -1.79
C LYS A 34 15.73 8.32 -0.99
N ALA A 35 16.10 9.57 -0.71
CA ALA A 35 17.31 9.88 0.05
C ALA A 35 17.13 9.56 1.54
N SER A 36 15.91 9.62 2.05
CA SER A 36 15.59 9.25 3.44
C SER A 36 15.36 7.75 3.62
N TRP A 37 15.30 6.97 2.55
CA TRP A 37 15.05 5.53 2.63
C TRP A 37 16.26 4.80 3.25
N PRO A 38 16.02 3.86 4.19
CA PRO A 38 17.08 2.99 4.69
C PRO A 38 17.79 2.29 3.53
N GLN A 39 19.11 2.14 3.64
CA GLN A 39 19.93 1.50 2.62
C GLN A 39 20.57 0.22 3.15
N PHE A 40 20.70 -0.76 2.29
CA PHE A 40 21.48 -1.98 2.54
C PHE A 40 22.16 -2.42 1.25
N ASN A 41 23.11 -3.34 1.34
CA ASN A 41 23.76 -3.93 0.18
C ASN A 41 23.57 -5.45 0.20
N ALA A 42 22.97 -6.00 -0.86
CA ALA A 42 22.88 -7.44 -1.04
C ALA A 42 22.89 -7.81 -2.53
N THR A 43 23.86 -8.64 -2.93
CA THR A 43 23.94 -9.20 -4.28
C THR A 43 23.47 -10.65 -4.36
N THR A 44 23.30 -11.33 -3.22
CA THR A 44 22.82 -12.73 -3.13
C THR A 44 21.47 -12.81 -2.42
N LYS A 45 20.73 -13.91 -2.68
CA LYS A 45 19.43 -14.17 -2.04
C LYS A 45 19.55 -14.24 -0.51
N ASP A 46 20.57 -14.93 0.00
CA ASP A 46 20.78 -15.09 1.45
C ASP A 46 21.09 -13.76 2.14
N ALA A 47 21.92 -12.92 1.51
CA ALA A 47 22.20 -11.58 2.04
C ALA A 47 20.94 -10.71 2.03
N TYR A 48 20.13 -10.82 0.97
CA TYR A 48 18.85 -10.12 0.88
C TYR A 48 17.86 -10.58 1.96
N ASP A 49 17.70 -11.89 2.16
CA ASP A 49 16.76 -12.42 3.16
C ASP A 49 17.17 -12.02 4.58
N LYS A 50 18.47 -12.01 4.89
CA LYS A 50 19.01 -11.49 6.17
C LYS A 50 18.71 -10.01 6.37
N ALA A 51 18.87 -9.19 5.33
CA ALA A 51 18.55 -7.76 5.40
C ALA A 51 17.03 -7.53 5.55
N LYS A 52 16.23 -8.24 4.75
CA LYS A 52 14.76 -8.17 4.72
C LYS A 52 14.12 -8.49 6.07
N ALA A 53 14.77 -9.30 6.91
CA ALA A 53 14.30 -9.60 8.26
C ALA A 53 14.18 -8.34 9.14
N LYS A 54 14.98 -7.30 8.83
CA LYS A 54 15.02 -6.02 9.55
C LYS A 54 14.22 -4.91 8.86
N PHE A 55 13.41 -5.25 7.87
CA PHE A 55 12.63 -4.24 7.18
C PHE A 55 11.40 -3.90 8.00
N ASP A 56 11.21 -2.60 8.16
CA ASP A 56 9.98 -2.05 8.68
C ASP A 56 8.84 -2.28 7.69
N ALA A 57 7.63 -2.35 8.23
CA ALA A 57 6.45 -2.56 7.43
C ALA A 57 5.25 -1.80 8.00
N VAL A 58 4.25 -1.58 7.17
CA VAL A 58 3.07 -0.79 7.48
C VAL A 58 1.79 -1.57 7.17
N VAL A 59 0.76 -1.30 7.94
CA VAL A 59 -0.64 -1.61 7.60
C VAL A 59 -1.40 -0.31 7.61
N MET A 60 -2.11 0.00 6.51
CA MET A 60 -2.88 1.25 6.35
C MET A 60 -4.25 1.18 7.05
N ALA A 61 -4.22 0.75 8.31
CA ALA A 61 -5.40 0.55 9.15
C ALA A 61 -5.16 1.06 10.57
N GLU A 62 -6.23 1.59 11.16
CA GLU A 62 -6.36 1.80 12.60
C GLU A 62 -6.60 0.44 13.25
N MET A 63 -5.65 0.01 14.08
CA MET A 63 -5.72 -1.26 14.82
C MET A 63 -6.08 -0.99 16.27
N LYS A 64 -6.81 -1.89 16.92
CA LYS A 64 -7.06 -1.85 18.37
C LYS A 64 -5.72 -1.87 19.13
N PRO A 65 -5.48 -0.96 20.09
CA PRO A 65 -4.25 -0.95 20.87
C PRO A 65 -4.00 -2.28 21.60
N ASN A 66 -2.74 -2.68 21.74
CA ASN A 66 -2.32 -3.87 22.48
C ASN A 66 -2.91 -5.21 21.98
N THR A 67 -3.36 -5.27 20.74
CA THR A 67 -3.89 -6.50 20.14
C THR A 67 -2.96 -7.11 19.09
N THR A 68 -3.26 -8.35 18.70
CA THR A 68 -2.60 -9.03 17.57
C THR A 68 -3.15 -8.50 16.24
N ARG A 69 -2.33 -8.57 15.18
CA ARG A 69 -2.77 -8.18 13.84
C ARG A 69 -3.70 -9.24 13.26
N THR A 70 -5.00 -9.05 13.47
CA THR A 70 -6.08 -9.85 12.88
C THR A 70 -7.14 -8.92 12.30
N ALA A 71 -7.96 -9.41 11.39
CA ALA A 71 -9.02 -8.61 10.77
C ALA A 71 -10.03 -8.09 11.81
N ASP A 72 -10.33 -8.89 12.83
CA ASP A 72 -11.27 -8.53 13.91
C ASP A 72 -10.76 -7.42 14.85
N ASN A 73 -9.46 -7.14 14.77
CA ASN A 73 -8.79 -6.08 15.52
C ASN A 73 -8.61 -4.79 14.71
N VAL A 74 -9.13 -4.73 13.49
CA VAL A 74 -9.18 -3.49 12.70
C VAL A 74 -10.38 -2.66 13.12
N ILE A 75 -10.13 -1.39 13.45
CA ILE A 75 -11.16 -0.37 13.67
C ILE A 75 -11.61 0.18 12.32
N ALA A 76 -10.66 0.68 11.52
CA ALA A 76 -10.93 1.21 10.18
C ALA A 76 -9.70 1.11 9.26
N PHE A 77 -9.94 0.95 7.97
CA PHE A 77 -8.95 1.11 6.91
C PHE A 77 -8.94 2.55 6.42
N HIS A 78 -7.76 3.13 6.26
CA HIS A 78 -7.57 4.51 5.77
C HIS A 78 -7.02 4.58 4.34
N ALA A 79 -6.54 3.47 3.80
CA ALA A 79 -6.11 3.35 2.42
C ALA A 79 -6.31 1.91 1.93
N ILE A 80 -6.38 1.74 0.62
CA ILE A 80 -6.24 0.46 -0.06
C ILE A 80 -4.77 0.31 -0.43
N VAL A 81 -4.17 -0.85 -0.17
CA VAL A 81 -2.81 -1.15 -0.64
C VAL A 81 -2.85 -2.30 -1.63
N LEU A 82 -2.45 -2.02 -2.86
CA LEU A 82 -2.28 -3.01 -3.91
C LEU A 82 -0.83 -3.53 -3.87
N ASP A 83 -0.67 -4.85 -3.85
CA ASP A 83 0.63 -5.54 -3.91
C ASP A 83 0.71 -6.16 -5.30
N ILE A 84 1.51 -5.58 -6.19
CA ILE A 84 1.62 -6.04 -7.57
C ILE A 84 2.78 -7.02 -7.63
N ASP A 85 2.47 -8.25 -8.01
CA ASP A 85 3.40 -9.37 -8.11
C ASP A 85 3.07 -10.17 -9.37
N ASP A 86 3.67 -9.78 -10.50
CA ASP A 86 3.49 -10.45 -11.80
C ASP A 86 2.06 -10.41 -12.39
N GLY A 87 1.34 -9.29 -12.17
CA GLY A 87 -0.04 -9.11 -12.63
C GLY A 87 -0.29 -7.94 -13.59
N ALA A 88 0.59 -6.94 -13.61
CA ALA A 88 0.56 -5.79 -14.51
C ALA A 88 1.92 -5.08 -14.51
N THR A 89 2.22 -4.36 -15.58
CA THR A 89 3.39 -3.48 -15.67
C THR A 89 3.16 -2.19 -14.89
N TYR A 90 4.25 -1.51 -14.54
CA TYR A 90 4.21 -0.18 -13.95
C TYR A 90 3.36 0.81 -14.76
N GLN A 91 3.49 0.80 -16.09
CA GLN A 91 2.80 1.76 -16.95
C GLN A 91 1.30 1.48 -17.05
N GLU A 92 0.88 0.21 -17.14
CA GLU A 92 -0.54 -0.18 -17.14
C GLU A 92 -1.25 0.29 -15.86
N VAL A 93 -0.63 0.07 -14.69
CA VAL A 93 -1.23 0.49 -13.42
C VAL A 93 -1.27 2.02 -13.31
N ARG A 94 -0.27 2.73 -13.83
CA ARG A 94 -0.32 4.20 -13.87
C ARG A 94 -1.45 4.73 -14.73
N ASP A 95 -1.65 4.15 -15.90
CA ASP A 95 -2.67 4.61 -16.84
C ASP A 95 -4.08 4.31 -16.31
N ASP A 96 -4.27 3.16 -15.66
CA ASP A 96 -5.53 2.80 -15.00
C ASP A 96 -5.84 3.67 -13.77
N LEU A 97 -4.80 4.12 -13.04
CA LEU A 97 -4.94 4.91 -11.82
C LEU A 97 -4.77 6.42 -12.03
N LYS A 98 -4.70 6.89 -13.28
CA LYS A 98 -4.38 8.30 -13.61
C LYS A 98 -5.31 9.34 -12.98
N ASP A 99 -6.54 8.96 -12.68
CA ASP A 99 -7.59 9.82 -12.11
C ASP A 99 -7.72 9.69 -10.58
N TYR A 100 -6.79 8.99 -9.93
CA TYR A 100 -6.78 8.78 -8.48
C TYR A 100 -5.55 9.41 -7.85
N GLU A 101 -5.67 9.86 -6.61
CA GLU A 101 -4.52 10.14 -5.78
C GLU A 101 -3.88 8.83 -5.31
N TYR A 102 -2.57 8.68 -5.47
CA TYR A 102 -1.85 7.51 -4.97
C TYR A 102 -0.34 7.77 -4.82
N VAL A 103 0.31 6.90 -4.04
CA VAL A 103 1.77 6.70 -4.11
C VAL A 103 2.11 5.31 -4.58
N MET A 104 3.17 5.20 -5.37
CA MET A 104 3.63 3.94 -5.91
C MET A 104 5.14 3.81 -5.75
N TYR A 105 5.60 2.65 -5.28
CA TYR A 105 7.02 2.41 -5.01
C TYR A 105 7.42 0.95 -5.20
N SER A 106 8.67 0.73 -5.62
CA SER A 106 9.24 -0.61 -5.81
C SER A 106 9.56 -1.32 -4.50
N SER A 107 9.54 -2.64 -4.50
CA SER A 107 10.01 -3.44 -3.37
C SER A 107 11.53 -3.33 -3.13
N GLY A 108 11.97 -3.56 -1.89
CA GLY A 108 13.36 -3.46 -1.43
C GLY A 108 14.39 -4.39 -2.08
N GLY A 109 13.99 -5.33 -2.93
CA GLY A 109 14.90 -6.36 -3.48
C GLY A 109 15.83 -5.85 -4.56
N THR A 110 15.32 -5.80 -5.78
CA THR A 110 16.11 -5.50 -6.99
C THR A 110 15.50 -4.39 -7.84
N GLY A 111 14.55 -3.63 -7.30
CA GLY A 111 13.76 -2.66 -8.07
C GLY A 111 12.81 -3.33 -9.08
N LEU A 112 12.41 -2.57 -10.11
CA LEU A 112 11.59 -3.05 -11.22
C LEU A 112 12.30 -4.14 -12.04
N LYS A 113 11.53 -5.13 -12.50
CA LYS A 113 11.94 -6.30 -13.30
C LYS A 113 10.75 -6.72 -14.15
N ALA A 114 10.96 -7.30 -15.34
CA ALA A 114 9.86 -7.89 -16.12
C ALA A 114 8.95 -8.78 -15.21
N GLY A 115 7.66 -8.45 -15.14
CA GLY A 115 6.74 -8.94 -14.08
C GLY A 115 6.67 -8.02 -12.83
N ASP A 116 6.78 -6.70 -13.02
CA ASP A 116 7.15 -5.68 -12.03
C ASP A 116 6.51 -5.83 -10.63
N ARG A 117 7.38 -5.95 -9.61
CA ARG A 117 6.99 -6.02 -8.19
C ARG A 117 6.98 -4.64 -7.51
N PHE A 118 5.80 -4.07 -7.32
CA PHE A 118 5.64 -2.76 -6.69
C PHE A 118 4.36 -2.68 -5.85
N ARG A 119 4.27 -1.62 -5.05
CA ARG A 119 3.13 -1.34 -4.18
C ARG A 119 2.47 -0.06 -4.59
N VAL A 120 1.14 -0.02 -4.49
CA VAL A 120 0.34 1.18 -4.66
C VAL A 120 -0.47 1.41 -3.40
N ILE A 121 -0.37 2.60 -2.81
CA ILE A 121 -1.23 3.01 -1.70
C ILE A 121 -2.21 4.05 -2.23
N LEU A 122 -3.50 3.75 -2.16
CA LEU A 122 -4.60 4.63 -2.54
C LEU A 122 -5.33 5.11 -1.26
N PRO A 123 -5.23 6.40 -0.88
CA PRO A 123 -5.88 6.91 0.31
C PRO A 123 -7.41 6.94 0.13
N LEU A 124 -8.12 6.66 1.22
CA LEU A 124 -9.57 6.80 1.26
C LEU A 124 -9.96 8.22 1.70
N ASN A 125 -10.97 8.80 1.05
CA ASN A 125 -11.68 10.00 1.48
C ASN A 125 -12.28 9.81 2.88
N THR A 126 -12.96 8.68 3.06
CA THR A 126 -13.64 8.31 4.30
C THR A 126 -13.11 6.95 4.74
N PRO A 127 -12.66 6.80 6.01
CA PRO A 127 -12.19 5.52 6.51
C PRO A 127 -13.26 4.43 6.37
N MET A 128 -12.87 3.27 5.84
CA MET A 128 -13.76 2.10 5.75
C MET A 128 -13.73 1.36 7.09
N ILE A 129 -14.88 1.18 7.72
CA ILE A 129 -14.99 0.41 8.97
C ILE A 129 -14.44 -1.01 8.74
N GLY A 130 -13.65 -1.52 9.68
CA GLY A 130 -12.95 -2.81 9.53
C GLY A 130 -13.88 -3.99 9.20
N SER A 131 -15.07 -4.02 9.81
CA SER A 131 -16.08 -5.06 9.55
C SER A 131 -16.65 -5.04 8.14
N GLU A 132 -16.59 -3.90 7.44
CA GLU A 132 -17.11 -3.75 6.08
C GLU A 132 -16.14 -4.26 5.01
N TRP A 133 -14.87 -4.54 5.33
CA TRP A 133 -13.88 -4.97 4.33
C TRP A 133 -14.34 -6.17 3.50
N LYS A 134 -14.89 -7.20 4.18
CA LYS A 134 -15.40 -8.40 3.52
C LYS A 134 -16.53 -8.09 2.52
N ARG A 135 -17.33 -7.05 2.78
CA ARG A 135 -18.42 -6.62 1.88
C ARG A 135 -17.88 -5.99 0.60
N TYR A 136 -16.76 -5.27 0.68
CA TYR A 136 -16.12 -4.62 -0.47
C TYR A 136 -15.12 -5.51 -1.20
N ASN A 137 -14.68 -6.61 -0.60
CA ASN A 137 -13.63 -7.48 -1.14
C ASN A 137 -13.87 -7.94 -2.58
N THR A 138 -15.10 -8.35 -2.92
CA THR A 138 -15.44 -8.74 -4.31
C THR A 138 -15.24 -7.58 -5.28
N SER A 139 -15.82 -6.41 -4.98
CA SER A 139 -15.71 -5.23 -5.87
C SER A 139 -14.29 -4.66 -5.93
N LEU A 140 -13.50 -4.79 -4.84
CA LEU A 140 -12.08 -4.45 -4.83
C LEU A 140 -11.28 -5.39 -5.76
N THR A 141 -11.58 -6.68 -5.74
CA THR A 141 -10.96 -7.68 -6.62
C THR A 141 -11.30 -7.44 -8.09
N GLU A 142 -12.57 -7.14 -8.37
CA GLU A 142 -13.01 -6.82 -9.73
C GLU A 142 -12.38 -5.52 -10.25
N ARG A 143 -12.21 -4.50 -9.38
CA ARG A 143 -11.62 -3.21 -9.75
C ARG A 143 -10.10 -3.31 -9.94
N PHE A 144 -9.41 -4.10 -9.12
CA PHE A 144 -7.95 -4.21 -9.12
C PHE A 144 -7.52 -5.66 -9.39
N PRO A 145 -7.83 -6.22 -10.57
CA PRO A 145 -7.58 -7.64 -10.86
C PRO A 145 -6.09 -7.99 -10.91
N TYR A 146 -5.22 -6.98 -11.04
CA TYR A 146 -3.77 -7.12 -11.12
C TYR A 146 -3.06 -7.16 -9.76
N SER A 147 -3.77 -7.00 -8.64
CA SER A 147 -3.18 -7.09 -7.29
C SER A 147 -3.17 -8.54 -6.80
N ASP A 148 -2.10 -8.93 -6.11
CA ASP A 148 -1.94 -10.26 -5.51
C ASP A 148 -3.05 -10.58 -4.50
N GLU A 149 -3.51 -11.83 -4.50
CA GLU A 149 -4.57 -12.37 -3.65
C GLU A 149 -4.47 -11.99 -2.16
N CYS A 150 -3.26 -11.78 -1.63
CA CYS A 150 -3.08 -11.35 -0.24
C CYS A 150 -3.73 -9.98 0.05
N PHE A 151 -3.92 -9.11 -0.95
CA PHE A 151 -4.60 -7.82 -0.79
C PHE A 151 -6.01 -8.00 -0.22
N LYS A 152 -6.69 -9.11 -0.56
CA LYS A 152 -8.06 -9.43 -0.13
C LYS A 152 -8.23 -9.50 1.38
N LYS A 153 -7.14 -9.67 2.14
CA LYS A 153 -7.15 -9.71 3.60
C LYS A 153 -7.27 -8.34 4.25
N GLY A 154 -6.98 -7.25 3.53
CA GLY A 154 -6.98 -5.85 4.02
C GLY A 154 -5.87 -5.51 5.01
N ILE A 155 -5.51 -6.46 5.88
CA ILE A 155 -4.45 -6.34 6.87
C ILE A 155 -3.08 -6.84 6.37
N GLN A 156 -2.91 -6.97 5.05
CA GLN A 156 -1.65 -7.39 4.47
C GLN A 156 -0.57 -6.39 4.87
N ILE A 157 0.52 -6.91 5.42
CA ILE A 157 1.61 -6.06 5.88
C ILE A 157 2.53 -5.74 4.70
N GLN A 158 2.83 -4.46 4.53
CA GLN A 158 3.52 -3.93 3.36
C GLN A 158 4.86 -3.38 3.79
N TYR A 159 5.94 -3.87 3.18
CA TYR A 159 7.26 -3.34 3.52
C TYR A 159 7.32 -1.85 3.19
N LEU A 160 7.88 -1.07 4.13
CA LEU A 160 8.23 0.31 3.85
C LEU A 160 9.39 0.33 2.83
N PRO A 161 9.53 1.43 2.08
CA PRO A 161 10.60 1.53 1.11
C PRO A 161 12.00 1.41 1.71
N VAL A 162 12.86 0.68 1.03
CA VAL A 162 14.27 0.46 1.38
C VAL A 162 15.05 0.38 0.07
N VAL A 163 16.26 0.96 -0.01
CA VAL A 163 17.12 0.88 -1.19
C VAL A 163 18.16 -0.22 -1.02
N ASN A 164 18.21 -1.16 -1.98
CA ASN A 164 19.39 -2.01 -2.15
C ASN A 164 20.41 -1.25 -3.00
N SER A 165 21.50 -0.80 -2.41
CA SER A 165 22.53 0.00 -3.07
C SER A 165 23.19 -0.72 -4.25
N ALA A 166 23.18 -2.06 -4.27
CA ALA A 166 23.66 -2.86 -5.39
C ALA A 166 22.82 -2.67 -6.68
N TYR A 167 21.59 -2.17 -6.56
CA TYR A 167 20.64 -2.00 -7.66
C TYR A 167 19.92 -0.64 -7.63
N ALA A 168 20.55 0.39 -7.05
CA ALA A 168 19.91 1.68 -6.77
C ALA A 168 19.21 2.31 -7.99
N ASN A 169 19.78 2.13 -9.18
CA ASN A 169 19.23 2.63 -10.45
C ASN A 169 17.93 1.96 -10.91
N LYS A 170 17.49 0.88 -10.26
CA LYS A 170 16.25 0.13 -10.61
C LYS A 170 15.06 0.48 -9.72
N PHE A 171 15.26 1.31 -8.70
CA PHE A 171 14.19 1.68 -7.76
C PHE A 171 13.35 2.83 -8.30
N ILE A 172 12.03 2.70 -8.20
CA ILE A 172 11.06 3.70 -8.62
C ILE A 172 10.29 4.29 -7.45
N VAL A 173 9.87 5.53 -7.65
CA VAL A 173 8.88 6.25 -6.85
C VAL A 173 8.06 7.05 -7.83
N ASN A 174 6.75 6.99 -7.68
CA ASN A 174 5.85 7.90 -8.38
C ASN A 174 4.80 8.43 -7.43
N ILE A 175 4.48 9.71 -7.61
CA ILE A 175 3.51 10.44 -6.82
C ILE A 175 2.57 11.09 -7.82
N ILE A 176 1.29 10.74 -7.75
CA ILE A 176 0.26 11.49 -8.45
C ILE A 176 -0.61 12.17 -7.39
N LYS A 177 -0.57 13.50 -7.41
CA LYS A 177 -1.50 14.37 -6.69
C LYS A 177 -2.49 14.89 -7.72
N VAL A 178 -3.76 14.60 -7.55
CA VAL A 178 -4.78 15.26 -8.34
C VAL A 178 -5.13 16.58 -7.64
N ASN A 179 -4.87 17.71 -8.30
CA ASN A 179 -5.32 19.00 -7.81
C ASN A 179 -6.82 19.11 -8.07
N GLY A 180 -7.62 18.79 -7.05
CA GLY A 180 -9.05 19.10 -6.92
C GLY A 180 -9.84 19.19 -8.23
N LEU A 181 -10.25 18.05 -8.79
CA LEU A 181 -11.26 18.03 -9.85
C LEU A 181 -12.42 17.14 -9.40
N ILE A 182 -13.54 17.76 -9.01
CA ILE A 182 -14.79 17.04 -8.74
C ILE A 182 -15.33 16.53 -10.08
N ILE A 183 -15.09 15.26 -10.39
CA ILE A 183 -15.65 14.61 -11.58
C ILE A 183 -17.06 14.08 -11.25
N LYS A 184 -18.09 14.70 -11.83
CA LYS A 184 -19.45 14.13 -11.87
C LYS A 184 -19.49 13.01 -12.93
N ILE A 185 -19.85 11.78 -12.54
CA ILE A 185 -20.03 10.66 -13.48
C ILE A 185 -21.50 10.17 -13.46
N GLN A 186 -22.06 9.98 -14.66
CA GLN A 186 -23.45 9.54 -14.95
C GLN A 186 -23.66 8.01 -14.78
N LYS A 187 -24.92 7.63 -14.53
CA LYS A 187 -25.42 6.34 -13.99
C LYS A 187 -25.58 5.18 -15.00
N THR A 188 -25.41 3.95 -14.51
CA THR A 188 -26.27 2.76 -14.78
C THR A 188 -26.09 1.65 -13.72
N TYR A 189 -27.13 0.82 -13.51
CA TYR A 189 -27.49 0.16 -12.23
C TYR A 189 -26.74 -1.13 -11.81
N HIS A 190 -25.70 -1.59 -12.51
CA HIS A 190 -24.77 -2.62 -11.98
C HIS A 190 -23.53 -2.01 -11.30
N MET A 191 -23.36 -0.68 -11.40
CA MET A 191 -22.21 0.05 -10.90
C MET A 191 -22.32 0.52 -9.42
N LEU A 192 -23.35 0.14 -8.66
CA LEU A 192 -23.57 0.78 -7.34
C LEU A 192 -22.47 0.48 -6.30
N LYS A 193 -21.85 -0.71 -6.35
CA LYS A 193 -20.76 -1.09 -5.43
C LYS A 193 -19.40 -0.50 -5.83
N ILE A 194 -19.08 -0.50 -7.13
CA ILE A 194 -17.87 0.15 -7.66
C ILE A 194 -17.99 1.68 -7.55
N TYR A 195 -19.19 2.24 -7.70
CA TYR A 195 -19.46 3.66 -7.48
C TYR A 195 -19.23 4.06 -6.02
N LEU A 196 -19.74 3.30 -5.05
CA LEU A 196 -19.45 3.54 -3.63
C LEU A 196 -17.95 3.43 -3.34
N LEU A 197 -17.25 2.49 -3.98
CA LEU A 197 -15.79 2.37 -3.88
C LEU A 197 -15.07 3.60 -4.47
N ASN A 198 -15.51 4.13 -5.60
CA ASN A 198 -14.93 5.33 -6.21
C ASN A 198 -15.22 6.59 -5.38
N GLN A 199 -16.36 6.66 -4.68
CA GLN A 199 -16.64 7.74 -3.70
C GLN A 199 -15.72 7.64 -2.47
N LEU A 200 -15.24 6.44 -2.14
CA LEU A 200 -14.33 6.22 -1.03
C LEU A 200 -12.89 6.61 -1.36
N LEU A 201 -12.47 6.65 -2.62
CA LEU A 201 -11.09 6.97 -3.03
C LEU A 201 -10.92 8.47 -3.26
N LYS A 202 -9.76 9.02 -2.88
CA LYS A 202 -9.39 10.38 -3.27
C LYS A 202 -9.15 10.44 -4.78
N MET A 203 -9.96 11.26 -5.45
CA MET A 203 -9.84 11.63 -6.85
C MET A 203 -9.24 13.01 -6.98
#